data_AF-A0A965KCB6-F1
#
_entry.id   AF-A0A965KCB6-F1
#
_cell.length_a   1.000
_cell.length_b   1.000
_cell.length_c   1.000
_cell.angle_alpha   90.00
_cell.angle_beta   90.00
_cell.angle_gamma   90.00
#
_symmetry.space_group_name_H-M   'P 1'
#
loop_
_entity.id
_entity.type
_entity.pdbx_description
1 polymer ?
#
loop_
_entity_poly.entity_id
_entity_poly.type
_entity_poly.pdbx_seq_one_letter_code
_entity_poly.pdbx_strand_id
1 'polypeptide(L)'
;RHDSYFVPIAQSLPLEWIDQSGRGGQLLMALLNEAAHGHFAGVREAINALDDELRTEAARLSAESYAGKDDEKDILPRANMILKSFHGRHVQALMRSLDARIASTSRDDVATLNQLQSEKIALRKSHATPPTLTAA
;
A
#
# COMPACT_ATOMS: atom_id res chain seq x y z
N ARG A 1 0.22 -17.45 14.53
CA ARG A 1 -0.87 -16.55 14.09
C ARG A 1 -0.29 -15.39 13.28
N HIS A 2 0.42 -15.65 12.17
CA HIS A 2 0.89 -14.55 11.31
C HIS A 2 -0.30 -13.93 10.54
N ASP A 3 -1.36 -14.73 10.33
CA ASP A 3 -2.58 -14.31 9.64
C ASP A 3 -3.40 -13.25 10.39
N SER A 4 -3.16 -13.03 11.68
CA SER A 4 -3.98 -12.10 12.49
C SER A 4 -3.86 -10.64 12.05
N TYR A 5 -2.77 -10.27 11.39
CA TYR A 5 -2.56 -8.91 10.88
C TYR A 5 -2.83 -8.77 9.38
N PHE A 6 -3.07 -9.87 8.67
CA PHE A 6 -3.30 -9.82 7.22
C PHE A 6 -4.62 -9.10 6.87
N VAL A 7 -5.72 -9.47 7.54
CA VAL A 7 -7.04 -8.85 7.32
C VAL A 7 -7.07 -7.38 7.77
N PRO A 8 -6.56 -7.00 8.97
CA PRO A 8 -6.46 -5.59 9.34
C PRO A 8 -5.60 -4.75 8.39
N ILE A 9 -4.50 -5.30 7.85
CA ILE A 9 -3.71 -4.64 6.81
C ILE A 9 -4.56 -4.43 5.55
N ALA A 10 -5.27 -5.45 5.08
CA ALA A 10 -6.15 -5.35 3.91
C ALA A 10 -7.24 -4.28 4.06
N GLN A 11 -7.79 -4.12 5.26
CA GLN A 11 -8.78 -3.08 5.56
C GLN A 11 -8.16 -1.68 5.69
N SER A 12 -6.90 -1.59 6.12
CA SER A 12 -6.22 -0.30 6.40
C SER A 12 -5.37 0.21 5.26
N LEU A 13 -5.07 -0.63 4.26
CA LEU A 13 -4.24 -0.29 3.10
C LEU A 13 -5.12 -0.05 1.87
N PRO A 14 -5.31 1.22 1.45
CA PRO A 14 -6.04 1.52 0.22
C PRO A 14 -5.34 0.92 -1.01
N LEU A 15 -6.13 0.32 -1.91
CA LEU A 15 -5.61 -0.41 -3.07
C LEU A 15 -4.85 0.52 -4.04
N GLU A 16 -5.18 1.81 -4.07
CA GLU A 16 -4.51 2.82 -4.89
C GLU A 16 -3.09 3.18 -4.41
N TRP A 17 -2.67 2.69 -3.25
CA TRP A 17 -1.27 2.84 -2.79
C TRP A 17 -0.36 1.75 -3.32
N ILE A 18 -0.93 0.70 -3.91
CA ILE A 18 -0.19 -0.43 -4.44
C ILE A 18 0.21 -0.12 -5.89
N ASP A 19 1.51 -0.16 -6.15
CA ASP A 19 2.04 -0.10 -7.50
C ASP A 19 1.78 -1.44 -8.20
N GLN A 20 0.91 -1.43 -9.21
CA GLN A 20 0.46 -2.61 -9.96
C GLN A 20 1.26 -2.83 -11.26
N SER A 21 2.31 -2.05 -11.50
CA SER A 21 3.13 -2.16 -12.72
C SER A 21 3.88 -3.50 -12.83
N GLY A 22 4.10 -4.19 -11.70
CA GLY A 22 4.74 -5.50 -11.64
C GLY A 22 3.85 -6.60 -11.06
N ARG A 23 4.20 -7.86 -11.36
CA ARG A 23 3.46 -9.06 -10.90
C ARG A 23 3.32 -9.14 -9.37
N GLY A 24 4.36 -8.77 -8.62
CA GLY A 24 4.28 -8.75 -7.15
C GLY A 24 3.23 -7.76 -6.61
N GLY A 25 3.05 -6.62 -7.29
CA GLY A 25 2.02 -5.65 -6.95
C GLY A 25 0.62 -6.13 -7.27
N GLN A 26 0.45 -6.78 -8.43
CA GLN A 26 -0.81 -7.42 -8.83
C GLN A 26 -1.21 -8.55 -7.86
N LEU A 27 -0.24 -9.38 -7.48
CA LEU A 27 -0.42 -10.43 -6.48
C LEU A 27 -0.86 -9.85 -5.13
N LEU A 28 -0.16 -8.81 -4.64
CA LEU A 28 -0.51 -8.16 -3.39
C LEU A 28 -1.93 -7.55 -3.44
N MET A 29 -2.29 -6.89 -4.54
CA MET A 29 -3.62 -6.33 -4.72
C MET A 29 -4.71 -7.41 -4.69
N ALA A 30 -4.51 -8.51 -5.42
CA ALA A 30 -5.47 -9.61 -5.45
C ALA A 30 -5.67 -10.22 -4.05
N LEU A 31 -4.56 -10.47 -3.33
CA LEU A 31 -4.60 -10.99 -1.97
C LEU A 31 -5.31 -10.02 -1.00
N LEU A 32 -5.07 -8.71 -1.07
CA LEU A 32 -5.73 -7.75 -0.17
C LEU A 32 -7.20 -7.55 -0.54
N ASN A 33 -7.55 -7.54 -1.83
CA ASN A 33 -8.92 -7.40 -2.28
C ASN A 33 -9.80 -8.53 -1.74
N GLU A 34 -9.36 -9.78 -1.90
CA GLU A 34 -10.10 -10.94 -1.40
C GLU A 34 -10.19 -10.95 0.14
N ALA A 35 -9.15 -10.50 0.86
CA ALA A 35 -9.20 -10.34 2.32
C ALA A 35 -10.20 -9.28 2.77
N ALA A 36 -10.26 -8.14 2.08
CA ALA A 36 -11.19 -7.06 2.39
C ALA A 36 -12.66 -7.49 2.21
N HIS A 37 -12.94 -8.40 1.28
CA HIS A 37 -14.28 -8.96 1.04
C HIS A 37 -14.59 -10.16 1.95
N GLY A 38 -13.68 -10.55 2.84
CA GLY A 38 -13.90 -11.64 3.80
C GLY A 38 -13.99 -13.02 3.17
N HIS A 39 -13.43 -13.20 1.95
CA HIS A 39 -13.53 -14.46 1.21
C HIS A 39 -12.67 -15.58 1.79
N PHE A 40 -11.76 -15.28 2.72
CA PHE A 40 -10.93 -16.29 3.36
C PHE A 40 -10.46 -15.89 4.77
N ALA A 41 -10.05 -16.90 5.54
CA ALA A 41 -9.59 -16.76 6.91
C ALA A 41 -8.05 -16.64 7.06
N GLY A 42 -7.29 -16.76 5.97
CA GLY A 42 -5.83 -16.65 6.01
C GLY A 42 -5.14 -16.64 4.64
N VAL A 43 -3.83 -16.38 4.64
CA VAL A 43 -3.03 -16.15 3.42
C VAL A 43 -2.99 -17.38 2.50
N ARG A 44 -3.04 -18.59 3.04
CA ARG A 44 -3.03 -19.81 2.24
C ARG A 44 -4.31 -19.97 1.41
N GLU A 45 -5.46 -19.67 1.99
CA GLU A 45 -6.75 -19.70 1.30
C GLU A 45 -6.81 -18.59 0.25
N ALA A 46 -6.26 -17.41 0.56
CA ALA A 46 -6.09 -16.32 -0.37
C ALA A 46 -5.34 -16.72 -1.64
N ILE A 47 -4.18 -17.37 -1.49
CA ILE A 47 -3.34 -17.81 -2.61
C ILE A 47 -4.06 -18.85 -3.48
N ASN A 48 -4.88 -19.71 -2.87
CA ASN A 48 -5.64 -20.72 -3.61
C ASN A 48 -6.76 -20.12 -4.48
N ALA A 49 -7.30 -18.96 -4.10
CA ALA A 49 -8.34 -18.26 -4.86
C ALA A 49 -7.79 -17.48 -6.09
N LEU A 50 -6.46 -17.31 -6.17
CA LEU A 50 -5.81 -16.62 -7.29
C LEU A 50 -5.78 -17.47 -8.56
N ASP A 51 -5.63 -16.81 -9.70
CA ASP A 51 -5.31 -17.48 -10.97
C ASP A 51 -3.94 -18.19 -10.95
N ASP A 52 -3.70 -19.04 -11.95
CA ASP A 52 -2.51 -19.90 -12.01
C ASP A 52 -1.20 -19.09 -12.15
N GLU A 53 -1.23 -17.92 -12.78
CA GLU A 53 -0.06 -17.07 -12.98
C GLU A 53 0.37 -16.42 -11.66
N LEU A 54 -0.59 -15.81 -10.95
CA LEU A 54 -0.35 -15.19 -9.64
C LEU A 54 -0.02 -16.22 -8.57
N ARG A 55 -0.62 -17.41 -8.62
CA ARG A 55 -0.26 -18.52 -7.72
C ARG A 55 1.18 -18.98 -7.93
N THR A 56 1.64 -19.03 -9.19
CA THR A 56 3.02 -19.35 -9.52
C THR A 56 3.99 -18.28 -9.00
N GLU A 57 3.62 -17.00 -9.13
CA GLU A 57 4.41 -15.90 -8.56
C GLU A 57 4.46 -15.95 -7.02
N ALA A 58 3.34 -16.26 -6.36
CA ALA A 58 3.30 -16.45 -4.92
C ALA A 58 4.22 -17.59 -4.46
N ALA A 59 4.23 -18.71 -5.19
CA ALA A 59 5.13 -19.84 -4.92
C ALA A 59 6.60 -19.46 -5.11
N ARG A 60 6.91 -18.69 -6.17
CA ARG A 60 8.27 -18.18 -6.45
C ARG A 60 8.78 -17.29 -5.31
N LEU A 61 7.96 -16.35 -4.86
CA LEU A 61 8.28 -15.44 -3.75
C LEU A 61 8.38 -16.19 -2.40
N SER A 62 7.56 -17.22 -2.20
CA SER A 62 7.61 -18.04 -0.98
C SER A 62 8.86 -18.92 -0.91
N ALA A 63 9.45 -19.26 -2.05
CA ALA A 63 10.70 -20.02 -2.14
C ALA A 63 11.94 -19.15 -1.86
N GLU A 64 11.82 -17.82 -1.95
CA GLU A 64 12.85 -16.89 -1.47
C GLU A 64 12.85 -16.94 0.06
N SER A 65 13.81 -17.69 0.64
CA SER A 65 13.91 -18.01 2.07
C SER A 65 13.60 -16.82 2.99
N TYR A 66 12.43 -16.86 3.62
CA TYR A 66 12.14 -16.08 4.80
C TYR A 66 12.78 -16.77 6.02
N ALA A 67 13.88 -16.20 6.53
CA ALA A 67 14.70 -16.79 7.60
C ALA A 67 14.19 -16.51 9.03
N GLY A 68 13.04 -15.86 9.20
CA GLY A 68 12.56 -15.38 10.50
C GLY A 68 11.57 -16.31 11.19
N LYS A 69 11.73 -16.49 12.50
CA LYS A 69 10.59 -16.67 13.40
C LYS A 69 10.24 -15.28 13.90
N ASP A 70 9.26 -14.60 13.29
CA ASP A 70 8.76 -13.35 13.86
C ASP A 70 8.03 -13.70 15.16
N ASP A 71 8.52 -13.20 16.30
CA ASP A 71 7.73 -13.20 17.53
C ASP A 71 6.51 -12.29 17.31
N GLU A 72 5.37 -12.62 17.92
CA GLU A 72 4.12 -11.84 17.77
C GLU A 72 4.29 -10.35 18.14
N LYS A 73 5.23 -10.05 19.06
CA LYS A 73 5.61 -8.69 19.47
C LYS A 73 6.26 -7.86 18.36
N ASP A 74 6.85 -8.51 17.35
CA ASP A 74 7.58 -7.87 16.25
C ASP A 74 6.71 -7.68 15.01
N ILE A 75 5.59 -8.42 14.91
CA ILE A 75 4.70 -8.40 13.74
C ILE A 75 3.96 -7.07 13.63
N LEU A 76 3.35 -6.58 14.71
CA LEU A 76 2.58 -5.33 14.69
C LEU A 76 3.45 -4.10 14.34
N PRO A 77 4.64 -3.89 14.97
CA PRO A 77 5.56 -2.83 14.56
C PRO A 77 5.97 -2.93 13.09
N ARG A 78 6.24 -4.14 12.58
CA ARG A 78 6.60 -4.37 11.18
C ARG A 78 5.44 -4.06 10.23
N ALA A 79 4.22 -4.53 10.54
CA ALA A 79 3.02 -4.21 9.78
C ALA A 79 2.79 -2.70 9.68
N ASN A 80 2.93 -1.99 10.81
CA ASN A 80 2.84 -0.53 10.85
C ASN A 80 3.95 0.16 10.06
N MET A 81 5.18 -0.38 10.06
CA MET A 81 6.27 0.13 9.24
C MET A 81 5.96 -0.03 7.74
N ILE A 82 5.39 -1.17 7.34
CA ILE A 82 4.96 -1.44 5.97
C ILE A 82 3.86 -0.46 5.55
N LEU A 83 2.81 -0.27 6.37
CA LEU A 83 1.73 0.68 6.10
C LEU A 83 2.25 2.11 5.93
N LYS A 84 3.14 2.56 6.82
CA LYS A 84 3.81 3.86 6.72
C LYS A 84 4.61 4.00 5.42
N SER A 85 5.27 2.92 4.99
CA SER A 85 6.04 2.89 3.75
C SER A 85 5.15 3.02 2.51
N PHE A 86 4.03 2.29 2.45
CA PHE A 86 3.04 2.41 1.37
C PHE A 86 2.44 3.82 1.31
N HIS A 87 1.96 4.33 2.44
CA HIS A 87 1.43 5.68 2.55
C HIS A 87 2.46 6.72 2.08
N GLY A 88 3.71 6.61 2.55
CA GLY A 88 4.80 7.51 2.18
C GLY A 88 5.08 7.52 0.67
N ARG A 89 5.16 6.33 0.03
CA ARG A 89 5.36 6.24 -1.42
C ARG A 89 4.23 6.88 -2.21
N HIS A 90 2.99 6.62 -1.82
CA HIS A 90 1.81 7.18 -2.48
C HIS A 90 1.79 8.71 -2.40
N VAL A 91 1.98 9.28 -1.21
CA VAL A 91 2.02 10.74 -1.01
C VAL A 91 3.17 11.36 -1.81
N GLN A 92 4.35 10.74 -1.83
CA GLN A 92 5.48 11.20 -2.63
C GLN A 92 5.19 11.18 -4.13
N ALA A 93 4.47 10.18 -4.64
CA ALA A 93 4.05 10.14 -6.04
C ALA A 93 3.08 11.28 -6.38
N LEU A 94 2.07 11.53 -5.54
CA LEU A 94 1.14 12.65 -5.71
C LEU A 94 1.84 14.01 -5.64
N MET A 95 2.77 14.18 -4.69
CA MET A 95 3.59 15.38 -4.57
C MET A 95 4.42 15.64 -5.84
N ARG A 96 5.07 14.61 -6.38
CA ARG A 96 5.85 14.72 -7.64
C ARG A 96 4.96 15.06 -8.83
N SER A 97 3.74 14.53 -8.90
CA SER A 97 2.76 14.87 -9.94
C SER A 97 2.37 16.35 -9.86
N LEU A 98 2.09 16.87 -8.66
CA LEU A 98 1.83 18.30 -8.45
C LEU A 98 3.03 19.17 -8.81
N ASP A 99 4.25 18.76 -8.43
CA ASP A 99 5.47 19.49 -8.77
C ASP A 99 5.71 19.55 -10.29
N ALA A 100 5.45 18.45 -11.01
CA ALA A 100 5.53 18.43 -12.47
C ALA A 100 4.48 19.36 -13.11
N ARG A 101 3.24 19.35 -12.63
CA ARG A 101 2.17 20.25 -13.10
C ARG A 101 2.56 21.72 -12.89
N ILE A 102 3.06 22.07 -11.70
CA ILE A 102 3.55 23.42 -11.39
C ILE A 102 4.67 23.83 -12.34
N ALA A 103 5.66 22.96 -12.55
CA ALA A 103 6.79 23.24 -13.44
C ALA A 103 6.37 23.43 -14.91
N SER A 104 5.31 22.74 -15.34
CA SER A 104 4.75 22.85 -16.70
C SER A 104 3.78 24.01 -16.91
N THR A 105 3.32 24.66 -15.83
CA THR A 105 2.33 25.75 -15.90
C THR A 105 3.03 27.07 -16.21
N SER A 106 2.44 27.87 -17.11
CA SER A 106 2.97 29.20 -17.43
C SER A 106 3.05 30.08 -16.18
N ARG A 107 4.12 30.87 -16.07
CA ARG A 107 4.30 31.82 -14.97
C ARG A 107 3.24 32.93 -14.95
N ASP A 108 2.64 33.21 -16.11
CA ASP A 108 1.60 34.23 -16.24
C ASP A 108 0.22 33.70 -15.81
N ASP A 109 0.05 32.37 -15.73
CA ASP A 109 -1.17 31.75 -15.20
C ASP A 109 -1.08 31.60 -13.67
N VAL A 110 -1.10 32.76 -13.02
CA VAL A 110 -1.00 32.89 -11.56
C VAL A 110 -2.16 32.18 -10.84
N ALA A 111 -3.35 32.16 -11.46
CA ALA A 111 -4.52 31.51 -10.88
C ALA A 111 -4.31 29.99 -10.76
N THR A 112 -3.90 29.33 -11.85
CA THR A 112 -3.61 27.90 -11.84
C THR A 112 -2.45 27.56 -10.91
N LEU A 113 -1.38 28.37 -10.90
CA LEU A 113 -0.24 28.16 -10.00
C LEU A 113 -0.65 28.24 -8.52
N ASN A 114 -1.46 29.21 -8.13
CA ASN A 114 -1.97 29.34 -6.77
C ASN A 114 -2.85 28.15 -6.36
N GLN A 115 -3.69 27.66 -7.27
CA GLN A 115 -4.50 26.48 -7.03
C GLN A 115 -3.64 25.24 -6.82
N LEU A 116 -2.65 24.98 -7.69
CA LEU A 116 -1.73 23.85 -7.54
C LEU A 116 -0.91 23.91 -6.24
N GLN A 117 -0.48 25.10 -5.83
CA GLN A 117 0.21 25.30 -4.55
C GLN A 117 -0.72 25.02 -3.35
N SER A 118 -1.98 25.41 -3.44
CA SER A 118 -2.99 25.14 -2.42
C SER A 118 -3.28 23.64 -2.31
N GLU A 119 -3.43 22.95 -3.44
CA GLU A 119 -3.56 21.48 -3.52
C GLU A 119 -2.36 20.79 -2.85
N LYS A 120 -1.13 21.25 -3.13
CA LYS A 120 0.10 20.72 -2.51
C LYS A 120 0.13 20.90 -0.99
N ILE A 121 -0.33 22.04 -0.48
CA ILE A 121 -0.43 22.29 0.97
C ILE A 121 -1.51 21.41 1.60
N ALA A 122 -2.67 21.30 0.95
CA ALA A 122 -3.77 20.46 1.42
C ALA A 122 -3.39 18.97 1.46
N LEU A 123 -2.68 18.49 0.44
CA LEU A 123 -2.15 17.11 0.40
C LEU A 123 -1.21 16.84 1.58
N ARG A 124 -0.28 17.74 1.87
CA ARG A 124 0.63 17.58 3.03
C ARG A 124 -0.12 17.55 4.36
N LYS A 125 -1.18 18.35 4.51
CA LYS A 125 -1.98 18.39 5.74
C LYS A 125 -2.83 17.13 5.92
N SER A 126 -3.54 16.71 4.87
CA SER A 126 -4.41 15.52 4.91
C SER A 126 -3.63 14.22 5.13
N HIS A 127 -2.37 14.18 4.71
CA HIS A 127 -1.50 13.02 4.85
C HIS A 127 -0.39 13.20 5.90
N ALA A 128 -0.59 14.10 6.87
CA ALA A 128 0.38 14.32 7.95
C ALA A 128 0.49 13.09 8.88
N THR A 129 -0.54 12.25 8.94
CA THR A 129 -0.60 11.09 9.84
C THR A 129 -0.87 9.82 9.03
N PRO A 130 0.10 8.90 8.93
CA PRO A 130 -0.12 7.63 8.24
C PRO A 130 -1.06 6.72 9.04
N PRO A 131 -1.82 5.83 8.38
CA PRO A 131 -2.65 4.85 9.07
C PRO A 131 -1.76 3.93 9.91
N THR A 132 -2.30 3.52 11.06
CA THR A 132 -1.60 2.67 12.03
C THR A 132 -2.60 1.67 12.61
N LEU A 133 -2.22 0.40 12.62
CA LEU A 133 -2.93 -0.67 13.31
C LEU A 133 -2.67 -0.57 14.80
N THR A 134 -3.73 -0.75 15.59
CA THR A 134 -3.65 -0.91 17.04
C THR A 134 -3.80 -2.39 17.38
N ALA A 135 -3.15 -2.83 18.46
CA ALA A 135 -3.49 -4.13 19.04
C ALA A 135 -4.96 -4.10 19.48
N ALA A 136 -5.71 -5.14 19.12
CA ALA A 136 -7.10 -5.33 19.55
C ALA A 136 -7.18 -5.75 21.02
#